data_AF-A0A351Q790-F1
#
_entry.id   AF-A0A351Q790-F1
#
_cell.length_a   1.000
_cell.length_b   1.000
_cell.length_c   1.000
_cell.angle_alpha   90.00
_cell.angle_beta   90.00
_cell.angle_gamma   90.00
#
_symmetry.space_group_name_H-M   'P 1'
#
loop_
_entity.id
_entity.type
_entity.pdbx_description
1 polymer ?
#
loop_
_entity_poly.entity_id
_entity_poly.type
_entity_poly.pdbx_seq_one_letter_code
_entity_poly.pdbx_strand_id
1 'polypeptide(L)'
;MTNLTIRLDQNDKNNFSEICDKIGLSVSAAFNVFVKAVIHEQRIPFELSARDDSFYCPANIRHLEQLKKLDDEGKLHFSEHSLEEIDRMAE
;
A
#
# COMPACT_ATOMS: atom_id res chain seq x y z
N MET A 1 -19.59 -13.08 -20.65
CA MET A 1 -18.72 -13.70 -19.61
C MET A 1 -17.32 -13.66 -20.19
N THR A 2 -16.35 -13.07 -19.49
CA THR A 2 -14.97 -12.93 -19.97
C THR A 2 -14.08 -13.81 -19.10
N ASN A 3 -13.13 -14.50 -19.71
CA ASN A 3 -12.21 -15.39 -18.99
C ASN A 3 -10.99 -14.60 -18.51
N LEU A 4 -10.57 -14.90 -17.28
CA LEU A 4 -9.33 -14.38 -16.70
C LEU A 4 -8.47 -15.56 -16.27
N THR A 5 -7.25 -15.64 -16.79
CA THR A 5 -6.28 -16.68 -16.44
C THR A 5 -5.19 -16.08 -15.56
N ILE A 6 -5.07 -16.58 -14.34
CA ILE A 6 -4.08 -16.12 -13.35
C ILE A 6 -3.10 -17.25 -13.08
N ARG A 7 -1.81 -16.93 -13.06
CA ARG A 7 -0.76 -17.86 -12.63
C ARG A 7 -0.50 -17.64 -11.14
N LEU A 8 -0.54 -18.73 -10.39
CA LEU A 8 -0.30 -18.78 -8.95
C LEU A 8 0.66 -19.93 -8.68
N ASP A 9 1.47 -19.83 -7.63
CA ASP A 9 2.20 -20.99 -7.13
C ASP A 9 1.22 -22.07 -6.66
N GLN A 10 1.64 -23.33 -6.74
CA GLN A 10 0.79 -24.46 -6.36
C GLN A 10 0.41 -24.42 -4.87
N ASN A 11 1.33 -23.99 -4.00
CA ASN A 11 1.08 -23.87 -2.58
C ASN A 11 0.08 -22.74 -2.28
N ASP A 12 0.26 -21.57 -2.89
CA ASP A 12 -0.64 -20.42 -2.71
C ASP A 12 -2.06 -20.73 -3.19
N LYS A 13 -2.20 -21.42 -4.33
CA LYS A 13 -3.50 -21.87 -4.85
C LYS A 13 -4.20 -22.81 -3.87
N ASN A 14 -3.48 -23.76 -3.29
CA ASN A 14 -4.04 -24.71 -2.33
C ASN A 14 -4.51 -24.00 -1.06
N ASN A 15 -3.67 -23.12 -0.50
CA ASN A 15 -4.01 -22.33 0.67
C ASN A 15 -5.23 -21.43 0.43
N PHE A 16 -5.27 -20.76 -0.73
CA PHE A 16 -6.39 -19.91 -1.08
C PHE A 16 -7.70 -20.70 -1.24
N SER A 17 -7.65 -21.88 -1.87
CA SER A 17 -8.82 -22.76 -2.02
C SER A 17 -9.36 -23.20 -0.67
N GLU A 18 -8.49 -23.65 0.24
CA GLU A 18 -8.90 -24.12 1.56
C GLU A 18 -9.59 -23.02 2.38
N ILE A 19 -9.08 -21.78 2.29
CA ILE A 19 -9.70 -20.62 2.94
C ILE A 19 -11.07 -20.32 2.31
N CYS A 20 -11.16 -20.34 0.98
CA CYS A 20 -12.42 -20.13 0.27
C CYS A 20 -13.49 -21.16 0.66
N ASP A 21 -13.11 -22.44 0.77
CA ASP A 21 -14.00 -23.53 1.17
C ASP A 21 -14.49 -23.36 2.62
N LYS A 22 -13.61 -22.94 3.54
CA LYS A 22 -13.98 -22.63 4.93
C LYS A 22 -14.96 -21.47 5.04
N ILE A 23 -14.85 -20.47 4.16
CA ILE A 23 -15.74 -19.30 4.12
C ILE A 23 -17.05 -19.63 3.37
N GLY A 24 -17.11 -20.73 2.63
CA GLY A 24 -18.28 -21.13 1.84
C GLY A 24 -18.37 -20.42 0.49
N LEU A 25 -17.24 -19.98 -0.08
CA LEU A 25 -17.14 -19.33 -1.38
C LEU A 25 -16.31 -20.17 -2.34
N SER A 26 -16.66 -20.14 -3.62
CA SER A 26 -15.74 -20.64 -4.65
C SER A 26 -14.60 -19.64 -4.88
N VAL A 27 -13.45 -20.13 -5.32
CA VAL A 27 -12.29 -19.31 -5.73
C VAL A 27 -12.71 -18.20 -6.71
N SER A 28 -13.57 -18.53 -7.68
CA SER A 28 -14.09 -17.56 -8.66
C SER A 28 -14.99 -16.51 -8.01
N ALA A 29 -15.83 -16.89 -7.04
CA ALA A 29 -16.68 -15.94 -6.31
C ALA A 29 -15.83 -15.00 -5.45
N ALA A 30 -14.84 -15.52 -4.74
CA ALA A 30 -13.91 -14.72 -3.95
C ALA A 30 -13.13 -13.72 -4.82
N PHE A 31 -12.66 -14.16 -5.99
CA PHE A 31 -11.98 -13.26 -6.94
C PHE A 31 -12.91 -12.18 -7.50
N ASN A 32 -14.16 -12.52 -7.80
CA ASN A 32 -15.15 -11.52 -8.23
C ASN A 32 -15.44 -10.47 -7.15
N VAL A 33 -15.51 -10.88 -5.88
CA VAL A 33 -15.66 -9.94 -4.75
C VAL A 33 -14.45 -9.01 -4.68
N PHE A 34 -13.24 -9.54 -4.80
CA PHE A 34 -12.02 -8.74 -4.84
C PHE A 34 -12.05 -7.69 -5.96
N VAL A 35 -12.38 -8.10 -7.20
CA VAL A 35 -12.48 -7.17 -8.34
C VAL A 35 -13.52 -6.08 -8.08
N LYS A 36 -14.67 -6.43 -7.48
CA LYS A 36 -15.70 -5.44 -7.12
C LYS A 36 -15.23 -4.45 -6.07
N ALA A 37 -14.49 -4.91 -5.06
CA ALA A 37 -13.91 -4.03 -4.05
C ALA A 37 -12.88 -3.07 -4.67
N VAL A 38 -12.00 -3.56 -5.56
CA VAL A 38 -11.04 -2.71 -6.28
C VAL A 38 -11.73 -1.63 -7.11
N ILE A 39 -12.80 -1.99 -7.84
CA ILE A 39 -13.57 -1.03 -8.65
C ILE A 39 -14.27 0.00 -7.76
N HIS A 40 -14.82 -0.43 -6.62
CA HIS A 40 -15.55 0.46 -5.72
C HIS A 40 -14.62 1.46 -5.01
N GLU A 41 -13.46 0.99 -4.54
CA GLU A 41 -12.50 1.82 -3.79
C GLU A 41 -11.50 2.56 -4.70
N GLN A 42 -11.46 2.26 -6.00
CA GLN A 42 -10.46 2.79 -6.95
C GLN A 42 -9.01 2.56 -6.49
N ARG A 43 -8.78 1.50 -5.71
CA ARG A 43 -7.47 1.08 -5.19
C ARG A 43 -7.52 -0.41 -4.83
N ILE A 44 -6.36 -1.00 -4.54
CA ILE A 44 -6.32 -2.34 -3.96
C ILE A 44 -6.93 -2.30 -2.55
N PRO A 45 -7.93 -3.15 -2.23
CA PRO A 45 -8.70 -3.13 -0.97
C PRO A 45 -7.92 -3.78 0.19
N PHE A 46 -6.61 -3.55 0.23
CA PHE A 46 -5.72 -3.90 1.33
C PHE A 46 -4.47 -3.03 1.23
N GLU A 47 -3.80 -2.85 2.36
CA GLU A 47 -2.55 -2.08 2.41
C GLU A 47 -1.43 -2.85 1.71
N LEU A 48 -0.77 -2.19 0.76
CA LEU A 48 0.42 -2.71 0.09
C LEU A 48 1.64 -2.16 0.82
N SER A 49 2.16 -2.95 1.76
CA SER A 49 3.38 -2.61 2.50
C SER A 49 4.53 -3.47 1.99
N ALA A 50 5.45 -2.86 1.24
CA ALA A 50 6.77 -3.45 1.04
C ALA A 50 7.53 -3.27 2.37
N ARG A 51 7.90 -4.37 3.03
CA ARG A 51 8.58 -4.32 4.35
C ARG A 51 9.93 -3.57 4.35
N ASP A 52 10.38 -3.09 3.19
CA ASP A 52 11.65 -2.38 2.95
C ASP A 52 11.44 -0.92 2.49
N ASP A 53 10.30 -0.31 2.80
CA ASP A 53 10.08 1.10 2.51
C ASP A 53 10.89 1.97 3.49
N SER A 54 12.09 2.37 3.09
CA SER A 54 13.00 3.23 3.88
C SER A 54 12.30 4.50 4.38
N PHE A 55 11.33 5.00 3.59
CA PHE A 55 10.55 6.18 3.95
C PHE A 55 9.55 5.95 5.09
N TYR A 56 8.86 4.80 5.14
CA TYR A 56 7.88 4.51 6.20
C TYR A 56 8.49 3.76 7.38
N CYS A 57 9.82 3.77 7.54
CA CYS A 57 10.46 3.13 8.68
C CYS A 57 10.07 3.83 10.00
N PRO A 58 9.99 3.10 11.14
CA PRO A 58 9.55 3.66 12.42
C PRO A 58 10.37 4.89 12.87
N ALA A 59 11.66 4.93 12.52
CA ALA A 59 12.52 6.06 12.81
C ALA A 59 12.10 7.32 12.03
N ASN A 60 11.83 7.19 10.72
CA ASN A 60 11.40 8.32 9.91
C ASN A 60 9.99 8.79 10.29
N ILE A 61 9.06 7.86 10.58
CA ILE A 61 7.73 8.23 11.08
C ILE A 61 7.82 9.06 12.36
N ARG A 62 8.64 8.65 13.33
CA ARG A 62 8.84 9.41 14.57
C ARG A 62 9.42 10.80 14.29
N HIS A 63 10.33 10.92 13.32
CA HIS A 63 10.87 12.22 12.91
C HIS A 63 9.78 13.11 12.30
N LEU A 64 8.96 12.58 11.40
CA LEU A 64 7.84 13.31 10.79
C LEU A 64 6.80 13.75 11.84
N GLU A 65 6.51 12.92 12.84
CA GLU A 65 5.62 13.29 13.95
C GLU A 65 6.18 14.44 14.79
N GLN A 66 7.50 14.51 14.99
CA GLN A 66 8.15 15.62 15.68
C GLN A 66 8.05 16.91 14.88
N LEU A 67 8.29 16.84 13.55
CA LEU A 67 8.15 18.00 12.67
C LEU A 67 6.71 18.52 12.68
N LYS A 68 5.72 17.62 12.61
CA LYS A 68 4.30 17.99 12.69
C LYS A 68 3.98 18.72 14.00
N LYS A 69 4.47 18.23 15.15
CA LYS A 69 4.27 18.93 16.43
C LYS A 69 4.89 20.33 16.45
N LEU A 70 6.07 20.50 15.85
CA LEU A 70 6.71 21.81 15.76
C LEU A 70 5.93 22.76 14.84
N ASP A 71 5.30 22.23 13.79
CA ASP A 71 4.39 22.98 12.91
C ASP A 71 3.12 23.43 13.66
N ASP A 72 2.46 22.50 14.36
CA ASP A 72 1.29 22.78 15.21
C ASP A 72 1.61 23.84 16.30
N GLU A 73 2.84 23.84 16.82
CA GLU A 73 3.33 24.82 17.79
C GLU A 73 3.84 26.14 17.17
N GLY A 74 3.84 26.26 15.83
CA GLY A 74 4.31 27.44 15.11
C GLY A 74 5.82 27.69 15.21
N LYS A 75 6.60 26.66 15.56
CA LYS A 75 8.07 26.73 15.73
C LYS A 75 8.84 26.09 14.59
N LEU A 76 8.14 25.60 13.56
CA LEU A 76 8.78 24.97 12.42
C LEU A 76 9.53 26.02 11.60
N HIS A 77 10.83 25.82 11.44
CA HIS A 77 11.68 26.71 10.67
C HIS A 77 11.77 26.22 9.23
N PHE A 78 11.12 26.93 8.32
CA PHE A 78 11.23 26.67 6.90
C PHE A 78 12.49 27.34 6.35
N SER A 79 13.29 26.59 5.60
CA SER A 79 14.35 27.15 4.77
C SER A 79 13.83 27.19 3.34
N GLU A 80 13.84 28.37 2.71
CA GLU A 80 13.51 28.50 1.30
C GLU A 80 14.62 27.88 0.45
N HIS A 81 14.26 26.92 -0.39
CA HIS A 81 15.13 26.29 -1.36
C HIS A 81 14.52 26.43 -2.75
N SER A 82 15.35 26.80 -3.73
CA SER A 82 14.96 26.93 -5.13
C SER A 82 14.75 25.54 -5.75
N LEU A 83 13.84 25.42 -6.73
CA LEU A 83 13.62 24.15 -7.44
C LEU A 83 14.90 23.61 -8.10
N GLU A 84 15.78 24.50 -8.57
CA GLU A 84 17.09 24.17 -9.15
C GLU A 84 18.11 23.60 -8.15
N GLU A 85 17.91 23.83 -6.84
CA GLU A 85 18.77 23.30 -5.79
C GLU A 85 18.31 21.90 -5.37
N ILE A 86 17.00 21.65 -5.38
CA ILE A 86 16.41 20.33 -5.07
C ILE A 86 16.78 19.31 -6.15
N ASP A 87 16.72 19.72 -7.43
CA ASP A 87 17.06 18.86 -8.57
C ASP A 87 18.52 18.34 -8.49
N ARG A 88 19.44 19.22 -8.08
CA ARG A 88 20.87 18.88 -7.86
C ARG A 88 21.14 17.97 -6.67
N MET A 89 20.21 17.83 -5.74
CA MET A 89 20.33 16.94 -4.57
C MET A 89 19.74 15.55 -4.81
N ALA A 90 18.99 15.37 -5.91
CA ALA A 90 18.35 14.11 -6.28
C ALA A 90 19.21 13.24 -7.22
N GLU A 91 20.32 13.77 -7.73
CA GLU A 91 21.40 13.03 -8.44
C GLU A 91 22.40 12.41 -7.46
#